data_AF-A0A946LGK0-F1
#
_entry.id   AF-A0A946LGK0-F1
#
_cell.length_a   1.000
_cell.length_b   1.000
_cell.length_c   1.000
_cell.angle_alpha   90.00
_cell.angle_beta   90.00
_cell.angle_gamma   90.00
#
_symmetry.space_group_name_H-M   'P 1'
#
loop_
_entity.id
_entity.type
_entity.pdbx_description
1 polymer ?
#
loop_
_entity_poly.entity_id
_entity_poly.type
_entity_poly.pdbx_seq_one_letter_code
_entity_poly.pdbx_strand_id
1 'polypeptide(L)'
;MKLLSVNIGKEGTVQRKLYREKTGIFKIPAEGAVQIGKLGLDRDVIVSEKHHGGVDQAIYIYGDADYAWWRNELGRELTPGIFGENLTISELESATFAIGDILHVGKVVLQVTSPRIPCKTFSARMEDAQFVKKFRAAERPGLYCRVLKEGSVQAGDPVHLERYEGEIVTLLDVYRDHYAPDFRAESIQRFLDAPIAIRMRKEKEAQLEKVIGR
;
A
#
# COMPACT_ATOMS: atom_id res chain seq x y z
N MET A 1 -10.63 10.06 -11.86
CA MET A 1 -10.24 9.94 -10.43
C MET A 1 -9.80 11.29 -9.86
N LYS A 2 -9.94 11.47 -8.56
CA LYS A 2 -9.53 12.65 -7.77
C LYS A 2 -9.00 12.21 -6.41
N LEU A 3 -8.11 13.01 -5.81
CA LEU A 3 -7.65 12.82 -4.45
C LEU A 3 -8.74 13.28 -3.47
N LEU A 4 -9.28 12.36 -2.69
CA LEU A 4 -10.36 12.65 -1.72
C LEU A 4 -9.81 13.11 -0.37
N SER A 5 -8.69 12.53 0.07
CA SER A 5 -8.09 12.87 1.36
C SER A 5 -6.59 12.64 1.34
N VAL A 6 -5.87 13.51 2.06
CA VAL A 6 -4.48 13.30 2.46
C VAL A 6 -4.48 13.02 3.95
N ASN A 7 -4.01 11.85 4.38
CA ASN A 7 -4.06 11.43 5.76
C ASN A 7 -2.63 11.31 6.33
N ILE A 8 -2.38 11.99 7.45
CA ILE A 8 -1.09 12.01 8.13
C ILE A 8 -1.19 11.22 9.43
N GLY A 9 -0.17 10.42 9.72
CA GLY A 9 -0.08 9.62 10.93
C GLY A 9 0.26 10.48 12.12
N LYS A 10 -0.56 10.38 13.17
CA LYS A 10 -0.17 10.81 14.51
C LYS A 10 0.41 9.61 15.24
N GLU A 11 1.48 9.81 16.01
CA GLU A 11 1.97 8.75 16.90
C GLU A 11 0.82 8.32 17.83
N GLY A 12 0.50 7.04 17.79
CA GLY A 12 -0.51 6.42 18.64
C GLY A 12 -0.01 5.10 19.18
N THR A 13 -0.76 4.52 20.12
CA THR A 13 -0.51 3.17 20.61
C THR A 13 -1.74 2.33 20.32
N VAL A 14 -1.58 1.24 19.59
CA VAL A 14 -2.63 0.22 19.54
C VAL A 14 -2.51 -0.66 20.77
N GLN A 15 -3.63 -0.97 21.40
CA GLN A 15 -3.70 -1.90 22.53
C GLN A 15 -4.82 -2.91 22.31
N ARG A 16 -4.49 -4.19 22.34
CA ARG A 16 -5.49 -5.27 22.33
C ARG A 16 -5.02 -6.45 23.16
N LYS A 17 -5.74 -6.78 24.24
CA LYS A 17 -5.31 -7.75 25.25
C LYS A 17 -3.89 -7.41 25.75
N LEU A 18 -2.94 -8.34 25.66
CA LEU A 18 -1.54 -8.16 26.05
C LEU A 18 -0.66 -7.52 24.95
N TYR A 19 -1.20 -7.27 23.75
CA TYR A 19 -0.45 -6.65 22.67
C TYR A 19 -0.55 -5.12 22.76
N ARG A 20 0.61 -4.47 22.83
CA ARG A 20 0.77 -3.01 22.87
C ARG A 20 1.92 -2.61 21.95
N GLU A 21 1.67 -1.77 20.97
CA GLU A 21 2.69 -1.31 20.02
C GLU A 21 2.46 0.15 19.64
N LYS A 22 3.54 0.95 19.63
CA LYS A 22 3.51 2.30 19.06
C LYS A 22 3.38 2.19 17.54
N THR A 23 2.56 3.04 16.94
CA THR A 23 2.25 2.93 15.52
C THR A 23 1.76 4.26 14.94
N GLY A 24 2.03 4.47 13.64
CA GLY A 24 1.46 5.55 12.84
C GLY A 24 0.19 5.15 12.08
N ILE A 25 -0.40 3.98 12.39
CA ILE A 25 -1.60 3.47 11.68
C ILE A 25 -2.84 4.34 11.90
N PHE A 26 -2.82 5.21 12.91
CA PHE A 26 -3.85 6.21 13.13
C PHE A 26 -3.57 7.43 12.25
N LYS A 27 -4.03 7.33 11.00
CA LYS A 27 -4.01 8.44 10.06
C LYS A 27 -5.26 9.29 10.25
N ILE A 28 -5.09 10.60 10.18
CA ILE A 28 -6.19 11.58 10.20
C ILE A 28 -6.10 12.46 8.97
N PRO A 29 -7.24 12.86 8.36
CA PRO A 29 -7.23 13.83 7.27
C PRO A 29 -6.52 15.12 7.66
N ALA A 30 -5.60 15.56 6.82
CA ALA A 30 -4.89 16.81 6.97
C ALA A 30 -5.66 17.95 6.28
N GLU A 31 -5.56 19.15 6.84
CA GLU A 31 -6.08 20.37 6.22
C GLU A 31 -5.02 20.98 5.28
N GLY A 32 -5.47 21.39 4.09
CA GLY A 32 -4.64 22.08 3.11
C GLY A 32 -3.61 21.17 2.41
N ALA A 33 -2.62 21.81 1.79
CA ALA A 33 -1.59 21.12 1.02
C ALA A 33 -0.53 20.47 1.91
N VAL A 34 -0.11 19.27 1.52
CA VAL A 34 0.89 18.46 2.20
C VAL A 34 2.02 18.12 1.23
N GLN A 35 3.26 18.28 1.68
CA GLN A 35 4.42 17.92 0.89
C GLN A 35 4.66 16.41 0.91
N ILE A 36 4.94 15.85 -0.26
CA ILE A 36 5.38 14.48 -0.47
C ILE A 36 6.83 14.51 -0.96
N GLY A 37 7.74 13.97 -0.14
CA GLY A 37 9.13 13.74 -0.48
C GLY A 37 9.41 12.26 -0.77
N LYS A 38 10.65 11.92 -1.14
CA LYS A 38 11.07 10.54 -1.47
C LYS A 38 10.74 9.47 -0.43
N LEU A 39 10.62 9.85 0.85
CA LEU A 39 10.40 8.92 1.96
C LEU A 39 8.97 8.95 2.49
N GLY A 40 8.09 9.79 1.93
CA GLY A 40 6.69 9.88 2.33
C GLY A 40 6.21 11.32 2.54
N LEU A 41 5.12 11.47 3.28
CA LEU A 41 4.52 12.77 3.60
C LEU A 41 5.34 13.47 4.67
N ASP A 42 5.50 14.78 4.52
CA ASP A 42 6.04 15.60 5.60
C ASP A 42 5.13 15.52 6.84
N ARG A 43 5.74 15.40 8.02
CA ARG A 43 5.10 15.20 9.34
C ARG A 43 4.40 13.84 9.53
N ASP A 44 4.57 12.89 8.62
CA ASP A 44 4.05 11.54 8.80
C ASP A 44 4.97 10.68 9.68
N VAL A 45 4.38 10.00 10.66
CA VAL A 45 5.13 9.17 11.62
C VAL A 45 5.19 7.72 11.16
N ILE A 46 6.39 7.22 10.85
CA ILE A 46 6.66 5.81 10.59
C ILE A 46 7.39 5.23 11.81
N VAL A 47 6.70 4.39 12.59
CA VAL A 47 7.25 3.88 13.87
C VAL A 47 8.11 2.62 13.70
N SER A 48 7.92 1.85 12.62
CA SER A 48 8.67 0.61 12.37
C SER A 48 9.24 0.56 10.96
N GLU A 49 10.45 1.07 10.79
CA GLU A 49 11.17 1.07 9.51
C GLU A 49 11.54 -0.35 9.05
N LYS A 50 11.66 -1.31 9.98
CA LYS A 50 12.04 -2.70 9.68
C LYS A 50 11.03 -3.39 8.76
N HIS A 51 9.75 -3.08 8.92
CA HIS A 51 8.66 -3.77 8.21
C HIS A 51 7.81 -2.83 7.35
N HIS A 52 7.87 -1.52 7.58
CA HIS A 52 7.05 -0.53 6.89
C HIS A 52 7.90 0.68 6.47
N GLY A 53 7.51 1.32 5.38
CA GLY A 53 8.18 2.52 4.87
C GLY A 53 9.44 2.22 4.04
N GLY A 54 10.26 3.26 3.88
CA GLY A 54 11.35 3.28 2.89
C GLY A 54 10.87 3.73 1.51
N VAL A 55 11.81 3.93 0.59
CA VAL A 55 11.54 4.55 -0.73
C VAL A 55 10.42 3.84 -1.50
N ASP A 56 10.32 2.52 -1.40
CA ASP A 56 9.31 1.74 -2.12
C ASP A 56 7.94 1.68 -1.44
N GLN A 57 7.83 2.12 -0.19
CA GLN A 57 6.58 2.18 0.56
C GLN A 57 6.35 3.60 1.10
N ALA A 58 6.83 4.60 0.37
CA ALA A 58 6.78 6.00 0.77
C ALA A 58 5.32 6.49 0.93
N ILE A 59 4.45 6.05 0.03
CA ILE A 59 3.03 6.42 0.03
C ILE A 59 2.18 5.16 0.01
N TYR A 60 1.26 5.05 0.96
CA TYR A 60 0.19 4.05 0.91
C TYR A 60 -1.10 4.69 0.40
N ILE A 61 -1.73 4.09 -0.60
CA ILE A 61 -2.95 4.57 -1.24
C ILE A 61 -4.06 3.54 -1.03
N TYR A 62 -5.27 4.04 -0.75
CA TYR A 62 -6.48 3.23 -0.74
C TYR A 62 -7.58 3.90 -1.56
N GLY A 63 -8.41 3.09 -2.21
CA GLY A 63 -9.41 3.60 -3.15
C GLY A 63 -10.82 3.65 -2.58
N ASP A 64 -11.63 4.61 -3.03
CA ASP A 64 -13.01 4.73 -2.57
C ASP A 64 -13.90 3.56 -3.02
N ALA A 65 -13.59 2.91 -4.14
CA ALA A 65 -14.30 1.70 -4.56
C ALA A 65 -14.07 0.55 -3.55
N ASP A 66 -12.83 0.40 -3.07
CA ASP A 66 -12.50 -0.56 -2.02
C ASP A 66 -13.16 -0.19 -0.68
N TYR A 67 -13.18 1.11 -0.33
CA TYR A 67 -13.93 1.60 0.83
C TYR A 67 -15.43 1.27 0.74
N ALA A 68 -16.07 1.47 -0.42
CA ALA A 68 -17.48 1.18 -0.62
C ALA A 68 -17.78 -0.31 -0.37
N TRP A 69 -16.92 -1.19 -0.87
CA TRP A 69 -17.02 -2.62 -0.61
C TRP A 69 -16.91 -2.93 0.90
N TRP A 70 -15.92 -2.33 1.58
CA TRP A 70 -15.73 -2.54 3.02
C TRP A 70 -16.84 -1.93 3.89
N ARG A 71 -17.45 -0.80 3.49
CA ARG A 71 -18.62 -0.23 4.17
C ARG A 71 -19.77 -1.22 4.18
N ASN A 72 -20.02 -1.88 3.04
CA ASN A 72 -21.03 -2.93 2.94
C ASN A 72 -20.67 -4.17 3.77
N GLU A 73 -19.45 -4.67 3.63
CA GLU A 73 -18.98 -5.88 4.34
C GLU A 73 -18.96 -5.72 5.87
N LEU A 74 -18.63 -4.52 6.37
CA LEU A 74 -18.51 -4.25 7.81
C LEU A 74 -19.78 -3.67 8.42
N GLY A 75 -20.77 -3.27 7.61
CA GLY A 75 -22.01 -2.66 8.08
C GLY A 75 -21.80 -1.38 8.90
N ARG A 76 -20.75 -0.60 8.59
CA ARG A 76 -20.44 0.65 9.29
C ARG A 76 -19.78 1.66 8.38
N GLU A 77 -19.90 2.93 8.77
CA GLU A 77 -19.15 4.01 8.15
C GLU A 77 -17.64 3.84 8.35
N LEU A 78 -16.88 4.23 7.33
CA LEU A 78 -15.43 4.16 7.31
C LEU A 78 -14.88 5.51 6.85
N THR A 79 -13.98 6.08 7.65
CA THR A 79 -13.36 7.36 7.34
C THR A 79 -12.02 7.16 6.61
N PRO A 80 -11.61 8.13 5.77
CA PRO A 80 -10.26 8.18 5.22
C PRO A 80 -9.19 8.04 6.30
N GLY A 81 -8.17 7.25 6.01
CA GLY A 81 -7.07 6.94 6.91
C GLY A 81 -7.31 5.73 7.82
N ILE A 82 -8.53 5.17 7.86
CA ILE A 82 -8.84 4.01 8.73
C ILE A 82 -7.99 2.79 8.40
N PHE A 83 -7.60 2.62 7.12
CA PHE A 83 -6.76 1.51 6.71
C PHE A 83 -5.26 1.77 6.89
N GLY A 84 -4.92 2.97 7.37
CA GLY A 84 -3.55 3.44 7.57
C GLY A 84 -2.96 4.08 6.31
N GLU A 85 -3.76 4.36 5.30
CA GLU A 85 -3.33 4.96 4.03
C GLU A 85 -3.06 6.44 4.13
N ASN A 86 -2.10 6.91 3.35
CA ASN A 86 -1.76 8.32 3.20
C ASN A 86 -2.68 9.04 2.22
N LEU A 87 -3.11 8.38 1.14
CA LEU A 87 -3.96 8.99 0.13
C LEU A 87 -5.20 8.15 -0.08
N THR A 88 -6.37 8.81 -0.07
CA THR A 88 -7.64 8.18 -0.43
C THR A 88 -8.08 8.71 -1.79
N ILE A 89 -8.26 7.85 -2.80
CA ILE A 89 -8.50 8.25 -4.20
C ILE A 89 -9.87 7.77 -4.70
N SER A 90 -10.62 8.64 -5.39
CA SER A 90 -11.94 8.30 -5.95
C SER A 90 -11.84 7.24 -7.05
N GLU A 91 -12.85 6.38 -7.14
CA GLU A 91 -13.02 5.35 -8.19
C GLU A 91 -11.90 4.28 -8.27
N LEU A 92 -10.85 4.39 -7.45
CA LEU A 92 -9.74 3.46 -7.45
C LEU A 92 -10.15 2.12 -6.84
N GLU A 93 -9.93 1.04 -7.57
CA GLU A 93 -10.04 -0.35 -7.09
C GLU A 93 -8.67 -1.02 -7.17
N SER A 94 -8.06 -1.32 -6.02
CA SER A 94 -6.66 -1.77 -5.96
C SER A 94 -6.39 -3.07 -6.71
N ALA A 95 -7.36 -3.98 -6.76
CA ALA A 95 -7.25 -5.26 -7.48
C ALA A 95 -7.01 -5.11 -9.01
N THR A 96 -7.29 -3.93 -9.59
CA THR A 96 -7.16 -3.66 -11.04
C THR A 96 -5.79 -3.09 -11.44
N PHE A 97 -4.86 -2.95 -10.49
CA PHE A 97 -3.55 -2.33 -10.71
C PHE A 97 -2.46 -3.38 -10.96
N ALA A 98 -1.43 -2.96 -11.69
CA ALA A 98 -0.19 -3.69 -11.86
C ALA A 98 0.97 -3.02 -11.14
N ILE A 99 1.99 -3.80 -10.81
CA ILE A 99 3.28 -3.26 -10.37
C ILE A 99 3.88 -2.45 -11.52
N GLY A 100 4.35 -1.24 -11.20
CA GLY A 100 4.89 -0.30 -12.19
C GLY A 100 3.90 0.73 -12.70
N ASP A 101 2.59 0.54 -12.48
CA ASP A 101 1.58 1.56 -12.83
C ASP A 101 1.95 2.91 -12.20
N ILE A 102 1.74 3.98 -12.96
CA ILE A 102 2.12 5.34 -12.56
C ILE A 102 0.86 6.16 -12.29
N LEU A 103 0.79 6.72 -11.08
CA LEU A 103 -0.26 7.64 -10.66
C LEU A 103 0.29 9.07 -10.64
N HIS A 104 -0.30 9.93 -11.46
CA HIS A 104 -0.08 11.37 -11.45
C HIS A 104 -1.13 12.01 -10.54
N VAL A 105 -0.71 12.54 -9.38
CA VAL A 105 -1.58 13.13 -8.36
C VAL A 105 -1.19 14.60 -8.21
N GLY A 106 -1.97 15.50 -8.80
CA GLY A 106 -1.59 16.92 -8.86
C GLY A 106 -0.20 17.10 -9.49
N LYS A 107 0.78 17.53 -8.69
CA LYS A 107 2.19 17.72 -9.13
C LYS A 107 3.11 16.54 -8.83
N VAL A 108 2.62 15.54 -8.09
CA VAL A 108 3.38 14.38 -7.62
C VAL A 108 3.19 13.22 -8.58
N VAL A 109 4.26 12.46 -8.81
CA VAL A 109 4.23 11.23 -9.62
C VAL A 109 4.64 10.06 -8.75
N LEU A 110 3.77 9.05 -8.67
CA LEU A 110 3.91 7.87 -7.84
C LEU A 110 3.95 6.62 -8.71
N GLN A 111 4.79 5.65 -8.38
CA GLN A 111 4.81 4.35 -9.05
C GLN A 111 4.46 3.24 -8.07
N VAL A 112 3.52 2.37 -8.46
CA VAL A 112 3.09 1.20 -7.67
C VAL A 112 4.23 0.18 -7.56
N THR A 113 4.53 -0.27 -6.35
CA THR A 113 5.68 -1.17 -6.07
C THR A 113 5.28 -2.47 -5.40
N SER A 114 4.20 -2.48 -4.63
CA SER A 114 3.74 -3.63 -3.86
C SER A 114 2.33 -3.41 -3.28
N PRO A 115 1.59 -4.48 -2.95
CA PRO A 115 0.39 -4.42 -2.13
C PRO A 115 0.72 -4.22 -0.65
N ARG A 116 -0.26 -3.79 0.15
CA ARG A 116 -0.14 -3.90 1.60
C ARG A 116 -0.38 -5.33 2.07
N ILE A 117 0.58 -5.86 2.81
CA ILE A 117 0.39 -7.08 3.60
C ILE A 117 -0.15 -6.71 4.99
N PRO A 118 -1.36 -7.19 5.38
CA PRO A 118 -1.96 -6.88 6.68
C PRO A 118 -1.18 -7.53 7.84
N CYS A 119 -0.98 -6.77 8.93
CA CYS A 119 -0.22 -7.22 10.12
C CYS A 119 -1.08 -7.19 11.40
N LYS A 120 -0.50 -7.61 12.55
CA LYS A 120 -1.22 -7.64 13.84
C LYS A 120 -1.70 -6.26 14.28
N THR A 121 -0.91 -5.21 14.02
CA THR A 121 -1.26 -3.80 14.25
C THR A 121 -2.56 -3.42 13.56
N PHE A 122 -2.80 -3.97 12.37
CA PHE A 122 -4.00 -3.70 11.58
C PHE A 122 -5.25 -4.32 12.18
N SER A 123 -5.17 -5.59 12.62
CA SER A 123 -6.26 -6.19 13.38
C SER A 123 -6.51 -5.52 14.72
N ALA A 124 -5.49 -4.91 15.35
CA ALA A 124 -5.71 -4.11 16.56
C ALA A 124 -6.42 -2.79 16.22
N ARG A 125 -6.01 -2.10 15.16
CA ARG A 125 -6.64 -0.87 14.66
C ARG A 125 -8.11 -1.04 14.27
N MET A 126 -8.43 -2.17 13.67
CA MET A 126 -9.79 -2.51 13.23
C MET A 126 -10.63 -3.16 14.32
N GLU A 127 -10.07 -3.34 15.53
CA GLU A 127 -10.74 -3.93 16.69
C GLU A 127 -11.33 -5.33 16.42
N ASP A 128 -10.78 -6.04 15.43
CA ASP A 128 -11.23 -7.36 15.00
C ASP A 128 -10.02 -8.31 14.87
N ALA A 129 -10.02 -9.36 15.70
CA ALA A 129 -8.94 -10.36 15.73
C ALA A 129 -8.84 -11.19 14.45
N GLN A 130 -9.93 -11.34 13.68
CA GLN A 130 -9.94 -12.03 12.39
C GLN A 130 -9.77 -11.07 11.21
N PHE A 131 -9.57 -9.76 11.45
CA PHE A 131 -9.53 -8.78 10.36
C PHE A 131 -8.44 -9.06 9.32
N VAL A 132 -7.26 -9.53 9.74
CA VAL A 132 -6.18 -9.93 8.80
C VAL A 132 -6.66 -11.02 7.84
N LYS A 133 -7.46 -11.99 8.32
CA LYS A 133 -8.01 -13.05 7.46
C LYS A 133 -9.08 -12.51 6.51
N LYS A 134 -9.98 -11.66 7.00
CA LYS A 134 -11.00 -10.99 6.18
C LYS A 134 -10.34 -10.15 5.08
N PHE A 135 -9.33 -9.37 5.45
CA PHE A 135 -8.59 -8.51 4.53
C PHE A 135 -7.85 -9.32 3.46
N ARG A 136 -7.24 -10.44 3.87
CA ARG A 136 -6.64 -11.39 2.92
C ARG A 136 -7.66 -11.95 1.94
N ALA A 137 -8.81 -12.39 2.43
CA ALA A 137 -9.85 -12.97 1.58
C ALA A 137 -10.49 -11.94 0.64
N ALA A 138 -10.53 -10.66 1.04
CA ALA A 138 -11.12 -9.59 0.24
C ALA A 138 -10.29 -9.23 -1.00
N GLU A 139 -8.97 -9.49 -0.99
CA GLU A 139 -8.06 -9.15 -2.09
C GLU A 139 -8.14 -7.68 -2.54
N ARG A 140 -8.30 -6.77 -1.57
CA ARG A 140 -8.32 -5.31 -1.75
C ARG A 140 -7.19 -4.67 -0.96
N PRO A 141 -5.92 -4.90 -1.32
CA PRO A 141 -4.79 -4.58 -0.45
C PRO A 141 -4.41 -3.09 -0.47
N GLY A 142 -4.94 -2.27 -1.38
CA GLY A 142 -4.40 -0.93 -1.61
C GLY A 142 -2.98 -0.96 -2.22
N LEU A 143 -2.43 0.22 -2.50
CA LEU A 143 -1.20 0.38 -3.28
C LEU A 143 -0.10 1.01 -2.41
N TYR A 144 1.03 0.32 -2.24
CA TYR A 144 2.26 1.00 -1.85
C TYR A 144 2.96 1.55 -3.10
N CYS A 145 3.42 2.79 -2.98
CA CYS A 145 4.08 3.50 -4.07
C CYS A 145 5.41 4.11 -3.62
N ARG A 146 6.35 4.16 -4.58
CA ARG A 146 7.53 5.03 -4.53
C ARG A 146 7.22 6.38 -5.17
N VAL A 147 7.95 7.41 -4.76
CA VAL A 147 7.82 8.76 -5.33
C VAL A 147 8.83 8.93 -6.47
N LEU A 148 8.33 9.12 -7.70
CA LEU A 148 9.15 9.45 -8.86
C LEU A 148 9.38 10.96 -8.99
N LYS A 149 8.37 11.76 -8.63
CA LYS A 149 8.44 13.22 -8.61
C LYS A 149 7.81 13.76 -7.33
N GLU A 150 8.62 14.44 -6.54
CA GLU A 150 8.21 15.11 -5.28
C GLU A 150 7.34 16.34 -5.55
N GLY A 151 6.58 16.76 -4.55
CA GLY A 151 5.73 17.95 -4.62
C GLY A 151 4.62 17.99 -3.59
N SER A 152 3.78 19.01 -3.68
CA SER A 152 2.63 19.17 -2.78
C SER A 152 1.35 18.60 -3.39
N VAL A 153 0.54 17.96 -2.57
CA VAL A 153 -0.82 17.52 -2.92
C VAL A 153 -1.84 18.01 -1.89
N GLN A 154 -3.09 18.15 -2.30
CA GLN A 154 -4.22 18.44 -1.44
C GLN A 154 -5.49 17.75 -1.92
N ALA A 155 -6.46 17.57 -1.02
CA ALA A 155 -7.78 17.06 -1.40
C ALA A 155 -8.37 17.91 -2.55
N GLY A 156 -8.98 17.22 -3.52
CA GLY A 156 -9.50 17.81 -4.75
C GLY A 156 -8.55 17.73 -5.95
N ASP A 157 -7.25 17.46 -5.75
CA ASP A 157 -6.29 17.35 -6.86
C ASP A 157 -6.70 16.26 -7.86
N PRO A 158 -6.48 16.49 -9.17
CA PRO A 158 -6.78 15.49 -10.19
C PRO A 158 -5.83 14.31 -10.09
N VAL A 159 -6.35 13.11 -10.41
CA VAL A 159 -5.57 11.88 -10.45
C VAL A 159 -5.71 11.22 -11.81
N HIS A 160 -4.56 10.95 -12.44
CA HIS A 160 -4.47 10.24 -13.71
C HIS A 160 -3.63 8.97 -13.56
N LEU A 161 -4.06 7.91 -14.23
CA LEU A 161 -3.38 6.62 -14.28
C LEU A 161 -2.71 6.45 -15.64
N GLU A 162 -1.43 6.14 -15.60
CA GLU A 162 -0.63 5.69 -16.74
C GLU A 162 -0.24 4.23 -16.48
N ARG A 163 -0.57 3.34 -17.42
CA ARG A 163 -0.35 1.91 -17.27
C ARG A 163 1.10 1.54 -17.54
N TYR A 164 1.62 0.59 -16.77
CA TYR A 164 2.94 0.04 -17.03
C TYR A 164 2.97 -0.74 -18.35
N GLU A 165 4.01 -0.53 -19.15
CA GLU A 165 4.16 -1.16 -20.48
C GLU A 165 5.14 -2.35 -20.48
N GLY A 166 5.81 -2.64 -19.36
CA GLY A 166 6.73 -3.78 -19.23
C GLY A 166 6.03 -5.08 -18.83
N GLU A 167 6.78 -6.00 -18.21
CA GLU A 167 6.24 -7.27 -17.71
C GLU A 167 5.07 -7.02 -16.73
N ILE A 168 3.88 -7.51 -17.10
CA ILE A 168 2.66 -7.26 -16.34
C ILE A 168 2.58 -8.24 -15.18
N VAL A 169 2.98 -7.77 -14.01
CA VAL A 169 2.71 -8.42 -12.73
C VAL A 169 1.59 -7.66 -12.03
N THR A 170 0.42 -8.31 -11.87
CA THR A 170 -0.70 -7.66 -11.19
C THR A 170 -0.39 -7.48 -9.70
N LEU A 171 -1.04 -6.52 -9.07
CA LEU A 171 -0.95 -6.33 -7.64
C LEU A 171 -1.39 -7.59 -6.88
N LEU A 172 -2.38 -8.32 -7.40
CA LEU A 172 -2.86 -9.58 -6.83
C LEU A 172 -1.88 -10.74 -7.04
N ASP A 173 -1.09 -10.75 -8.11
CA ASP A 173 -0.02 -11.75 -8.28
C ASP A 173 0.97 -11.64 -7.11
N VAL A 174 1.43 -10.43 -6.80
CA VAL A 174 2.32 -10.18 -5.65
C VAL A 174 1.63 -10.53 -4.33
N TYR A 175 0.37 -10.15 -4.18
CA TYR A 175 -0.38 -10.37 -2.94
C TYR A 175 -0.56 -11.86 -2.65
N ARG A 176 -0.90 -12.66 -3.67
CA ARG A 176 -1.10 -14.10 -3.56
C ARG A 176 0.23 -14.84 -3.38
N ASP A 177 1.26 -14.45 -4.12
CA ASP A 177 2.60 -15.03 -4.01
C ASP A 177 3.17 -14.87 -2.59
N HIS A 178 2.90 -13.76 -1.90
CA HIS A 178 3.29 -13.60 -0.50
C HIS A 178 2.75 -14.73 0.42
N TYR A 179 1.57 -15.26 0.13
CA TYR A 179 0.93 -16.31 0.95
C TYR A 179 1.13 -17.72 0.42
N ALA A 180 1.34 -17.88 -0.88
CA ALA A 180 1.56 -19.15 -1.56
C ALA A 180 2.61 -18.95 -2.66
N PRO A 181 3.91 -18.88 -2.31
CA PRO A 181 4.95 -18.56 -3.28
C PRO A 181 5.08 -19.63 -4.35
N ASP A 182 5.29 -19.19 -5.59
CA ASP A 182 5.65 -20.08 -6.69
C ASP A 182 7.17 -20.09 -6.88
N PHE A 183 7.79 -21.26 -6.70
CA PHE A 183 9.24 -21.45 -6.76
C PHE A 183 9.75 -21.90 -8.14
N ARG A 184 8.93 -21.85 -9.19
CA ARG A 184 9.41 -22.05 -10.56
C ARG A 184 10.28 -20.87 -11.00
N ALA A 185 11.40 -21.16 -11.65
CA ALA A 185 12.35 -20.13 -12.10
C ALA A 185 11.69 -19.07 -12.99
N GLU A 186 10.83 -19.48 -13.93
CA GLU A 186 10.07 -18.59 -14.81
C GLU A 186 9.15 -17.64 -14.01
N SER A 187 8.42 -18.16 -13.02
CA SER A 187 7.56 -17.35 -12.17
C SER A 187 8.36 -16.33 -11.36
N ILE A 188 9.52 -16.72 -10.84
CA ILE A 188 10.41 -15.81 -10.11
C ILE A 188 10.97 -14.73 -11.04
N GLN A 189 11.43 -15.11 -12.23
CA GLN A 189 11.98 -14.18 -13.22
C GLN A 189 10.94 -13.13 -13.63
N ARG A 190 9.69 -13.55 -13.85
CA ARG A 190 8.56 -12.65 -14.13
C ARG A 190 8.42 -11.54 -13.08
N PHE A 191 8.57 -11.85 -11.78
CA PHE A 191 8.56 -10.81 -10.73
C PHE A 191 9.79 -9.88 -10.82
N LEU A 192 10.96 -10.43 -11.16
CA LEU A 192 12.20 -9.66 -11.27
C LEU A 192 12.20 -8.70 -12.47
N ASP A 193 11.43 -9.00 -13.52
CA ASP A 193 11.28 -8.17 -14.72
C ASP A 193 10.29 -7.00 -14.51
N ALA A 194 9.48 -7.05 -13.44
CA ALA A 194 8.61 -5.96 -13.02
C ALA A 194 9.33 -5.02 -12.02
N PRO A 195 8.93 -3.74 -11.90
CA PRO A 195 9.57 -2.76 -11.01
C PRO A 195 9.12 -2.91 -9.55
N ILE A 196 9.09 -4.15 -9.04
CA ILE A 196 8.73 -4.51 -7.66
C ILE A 196 9.57 -3.76 -6.61
N ALA A 197 9.06 -3.72 -5.38
CA ALA A 197 9.80 -3.19 -4.24
C ALA A 197 11.14 -3.93 -4.01
N ILE A 198 12.18 -3.19 -3.62
CA ILE A 198 13.56 -3.68 -3.46
C ILE A 198 13.67 -4.82 -2.44
N ARG A 199 12.83 -4.82 -1.40
CA ARG A 199 12.79 -5.91 -0.42
C ARG A 199 12.34 -7.21 -1.08
N MET A 200 11.27 -7.15 -1.86
CA MET A 200 10.76 -8.30 -2.61
C MET A 200 11.77 -8.75 -3.67
N ARG A 201 12.42 -7.81 -4.37
CA ARG A 201 13.46 -8.12 -5.36
C ARG A 201 14.58 -8.97 -4.75
N LYS A 202 15.13 -8.57 -3.60
CA LYS A 202 16.16 -9.34 -2.89
C LYS A 202 15.69 -10.73 -2.50
N GLU A 203 14.44 -10.86 -2.05
CA GLU A 203 13.85 -12.15 -1.72
C GLU A 203 13.73 -13.05 -2.96
N LYS A 204 13.30 -12.49 -4.09
CA LYS A 204 13.14 -13.20 -5.37
C LYS A 204 14.47 -13.60 -6.00
N GLU A 205 15.48 -12.73 -5.95
CA GLU A 205 16.85 -13.06 -6.38
C GLU A 205 17.40 -14.24 -5.58
N ALA A 206 17.28 -14.22 -4.24
CA ALA A 206 17.71 -15.32 -3.39
C ALA A 206 16.91 -16.62 -3.60
N GLN A 207 15.64 -16.52 -4.02
CA GLN A 207 14.84 -17.69 -4.43
C GLN A 207 15.35 -18.25 -5.75
N LEU A 208 15.61 -17.39 -6.75
CA LEU A 208 16.08 -17.81 -8.07
C LEU A 208 17.44 -18.53 -8.00
N GLU A 209 18.38 -17.99 -7.23
CA GLU A 209 19.69 -18.62 -6.98
C GLU A 209 19.55 -20.04 -6.44
N LYS A 210 18.62 -20.26 -5.50
CA LYS A 210 18.36 -21.58 -4.91
C LYS A 210 17.69 -22.55 -5.88
N VAL A 211 16.93 -22.05 -6.85
CA VAL A 211 16.24 -22.88 -7.84
C VAL A 211 17.19 -23.28 -8.96
N ILE A 212 18.05 -22.37 -9.41
CA ILE A 212 19.03 -22.63 -10.49
C ILE A 212 20.25 -23.41 -9.97
N GLY A 213 20.63 -23.22 -8.71
CA GLY A 213 21.73 -23.96 -8.08
C GLY A 213 21.39 -25.40 -7.65
N ARG A 214 20.20 -25.90 -7.98
CA ARG A 214 19.73 -27.27 -7.73
C ARG A 214 19.63 -28.04 -9.04
#